data_AF-A0A3D5RT03-F1
#
_entry.id   AF-A0A3D5RT03-F1
#
_cell.length_a   1.000
_cell.length_b   1.000
_cell.length_c   1.000
_cell.angle_alpha   90.00
_cell.angle_beta   90.00
_cell.angle_gamma   90.00
#
_symmetry.space_group_name_H-M   'P 1'
#
loop_
_entity.id
_entity.type
_entity.pdbx_description
1 polymer ?
#
loop_
_entity_poly.entity_id
_entity_poly.type
_entity_poly.pdbx_seq_one_letter_code
_entity_poly.pdbx_strand_id
1 'polypeptide(L)'
;MELWPLICLAALATGLVAISIIDFRTGYLPDILQVALAIFGVAIVWYGSPVGITWEWSVLGMLINGAVFWLLRWLISNLKGRESMGLGDVKLVAVGGIWLGPFALPYIMAAGGILTLLGAGVATFVTGKPITPYGLAAPYYTYQRKLWYLL
;
A
#
# COMPACT_ATOMS: atom_id res chain seq x y z
N MET A 1 6.30 25.15 18.00
CA MET A 1 5.74 24.08 17.15
C MET A 1 6.71 22.93 17.19
N GLU A 2 6.31 21.76 17.67
CA GLU A 2 7.19 20.59 17.64
C GLU A 2 7.34 20.12 16.20
N LEU A 3 8.54 20.25 15.63
CA LEU A 3 8.83 19.85 14.24
C LEU A 3 8.90 18.32 14.07
N TRP A 4 8.93 17.59 15.18
CA TRP A 4 9.15 16.15 15.20
C TRP A 4 8.07 15.36 14.43
N PRO A 5 6.76 15.57 14.66
CA PRO A 5 5.73 14.85 13.90
C PRO A 5 5.77 15.18 12.42
N LEU A 6 6.10 16.43 12.06
CA LEU A 6 6.18 16.87 10.68
C LEU A 6 7.31 16.16 9.92
N ILE A 7 8.48 16.01 10.55
CA ILE A 7 9.63 15.31 9.97
C ILE A 7 9.30 13.83 9.75
N CYS A 8 8.64 13.19 10.73
CA CYS A 8 8.23 11.78 10.61
C CYS A 8 7.22 11.57 9.47
N LEU A 9 6.21 12.43 9.37
CA LEU A 9 5.22 12.38 8.30
C LEU A 9 5.83 12.66 6.93
N ALA A 10 6.79 13.58 6.84
CA ALA A 10 7.53 13.85 5.60
C ALA A 10 8.38 12.63 5.17
N ALA A 11 9.01 11.92 6.11
CA ALA A 11 9.75 10.69 5.82
C ALA A 11 8.82 9.58 5.29
N LEU A 12 7.65 9.40 5.92
CA LEU A 12 6.64 8.46 5.42
C LEU A 12 6.14 8.85 4.02
N ALA A 13 5.78 10.12 3.83
CA ALA A 13 5.27 10.61 2.54
C ALA A 13 6.29 10.44 1.41
N THR A 14 7.56 10.75 1.65
CA THR A 14 8.63 10.57 0.67
C THR A 14 8.85 9.10 0.32
N GLY A 15 8.81 8.19 1.30
CA GLY A 15 8.87 6.75 1.05
C GLY A 15 7.69 6.24 0.22
N LEU A 16 6.47 6.67 0.54
CA LEU A 16 5.26 6.31 -0.22
C LEU A 16 5.31 6.84 -1.66
N VAL A 17 5.78 8.08 -1.86
CA VAL A 17 5.97 8.65 -3.20
C VAL A 17 7.01 7.87 -3.99
N ALA A 18 8.14 7.50 -3.38
CA ALA A 18 9.15 6.68 -4.04
C ALA A 18 8.60 5.32 -4.48
N ILE A 19 7.86 4.64 -3.60
CA ILE A 19 7.19 3.37 -3.93
C ILE A 19 6.18 3.56 -5.05
N SER A 20 5.35 4.61 -5.00
CA SER A 20 4.33 4.89 -6.03
C SER A 20 4.95 5.17 -7.40
N ILE A 21 6.08 5.90 -7.47
CA ILE A 21 6.78 6.14 -8.72
C ILE A 21 7.34 4.84 -9.31
N ILE A 22 7.89 3.97 -8.47
CA ILE A 22 8.44 2.68 -8.92
C ILE A 22 7.31 1.76 -9.38
N ASP A 23 6.22 1.69 -8.62
CA ASP A 23 5.02 0.93 -8.97
C ASP A 23 4.43 1.40 -10.29
N PHE A 24 4.30 2.72 -10.51
CA PHE A 24 3.81 3.26 -11.76
C PHE A 24 4.71 2.94 -12.97
N ARG A 25 6.02 2.86 -12.77
CA ARG A 25 6.99 2.56 -13.85
C ARG A 25 7.13 1.08 -14.16
N THR A 26 7.04 0.23 -13.14
CA THR A 26 7.41 -1.19 -13.25
C THR A 26 6.24 -2.15 -13.03
N GLY A 27 5.15 -1.69 -12.41
CA GLY A 27 4.04 -2.52 -11.95
C GLY A 27 4.46 -3.53 -10.87
N TYR A 28 5.65 -3.35 -10.28
CA TYR A 28 6.20 -4.21 -9.25
C TYR A 28 6.47 -3.40 -8.00
N LEU A 29 6.07 -3.97 -6.87
CA LEU A 29 6.22 -3.33 -5.58
C LEU A 29 7.47 -3.86 -4.88
N PRO A 30 8.57 -3.08 -4.80
CA PRO A 30 9.83 -3.55 -4.27
C PRO A 30 9.74 -3.84 -2.77
N ASP A 31 9.89 -5.11 -2.40
CA ASP A 31 9.85 -5.57 -1.01
C ASP A 31 10.89 -4.85 -0.13
N ILE A 32 12.06 -4.52 -0.66
CA ILE A 32 13.14 -3.84 0.07
C ILE A 32 12.69 -2.47 0.60
N LEU A 33 11.95 -1.69 -0.19
CA LEU A 33 11.47 -0.37 0.24
C LEU A 33 10.37 -0.48 1.30
N GLN A 34 9.53 -1.51 1.21
CA GLN A 34 8.51 -1.77 2.21
C GLN A 34 9.14 -2.16 3.56
N VAL A 35 10.15 -3.03 3.53
CA VAL A 35 10.92 -3.41 4.72
C VAL A 35 11.66 -2.21 5.30
N ALA A 36 12.26 -1.37 4.46
CA ALA A 36 12.91 -0.15 4.92
C ALA A 36 11.91 0.77 5.65
N LEU A 37 10.73 1.01 5.07
CA LEU A 37 9.66 1.79 5.71
C LEU A 37 9.16 1.16 7.01
N ALA A 38 9.11 -0.17 7.09
CA ALA A 38 8.75 -0.88 8.32
C ALA A 38 9.76 -0.60 9.43
N ILE A 39 11.06 -0.75 9.13
CA ILE A 39 12.16 -0.51 10.08
C ILE A 39 12.15 0.95 10.55
N PHE A 40 12.00 1.90 9.62
CA PHE A 40 11.89 3.32 9.96
C PHE A 40 10.67 3.61 10.84
N GLY A 41 9.52 3.00 10.54
CA GLY A 41 8.30 3.15 11.34
C GLY A 41 8.49 2.67 12.77
N VAL A 42 9.08 1.48 12.96
CA VAL A 42 9.38 0.95 14.30
C VAL A 42 10.36 1.86 15.04
N ALA A 43 11.43 2.31 14.39
CA ALA A 43 12.41 3.21 14.99
C ALA A 43 11.78 4.55 15.44
N ILE A 44 10.87 5.10 14.62
CA ILE A 44 10.15 6.34 14.94
C ILE A 44 9.17 6.15 16.09
N VAL A 45 8.39 5.06 16.09
CA VAL A 45 7.49 4.75 17.21
C VAL A 45 8.28 4.57 18.51
N TRP A 46 9.48 3.98 18.43
CA TRP A 46 10.35 3.78 19.59
C TRP A 46 10.93 5.10 20.12
N TYR A 47 11.32 6.03 19.24
CA TYR A 47 11.88 7.33 19.63
C TYR A 47 10.81 8.34 20.08
N GLY A 48 9.60 8.23 19.54
CA GLY A 48 8.48 9.10 19.87
C GLY A 48 7.49 9.10 18.72
N SER A 49 6.39 8.37 18.88
CA SER A 49 5.38 8.27 17.83
C SER A 49 4.77 9.63 17.47
N PRO A 50 4.69 10.00 16.17
CA PRO A 50 4.02 11.22 15.73
C PRO A 50 2.51 11.21 16.01
N VAL A 51 1.92 10.02 16.17
CA VAL A 51 0.48 9.81 16.43
C VAL A 51 0.20 9.41 17.89
N GLY A 52 1.20 9.48 18.77
CA GLY A 52 1.06 9.08 20.18
C GLY A 52 0.81 7.58 20.43
N ILE A 53 1.11 6.69 19.48
CA ILE A 53 1.01 5.24 19.67
C ILE A 53 2.26 4.68 20.38
N THR A 54 2.06 3.65 21.20
CA THR A 54 3.16 2.91 21.84
C THR A 54 3.65 1.77 20.95
N TRP A 55 4.83 1.22 21.26
CA TRP A 55 5.44 0.14 20.48
C TRP A 55 4.53 -1.10 20.36
N GLU A 56 3.79 -1.44 21.42
CA GLU A 56 2.83 -2.56 21.46
C GLU A 56 1.71 -2.35 20.44
N TRP A 57 1.18 -1.13 20.39
CA TRP A 57 0.11 -0.75 19.47
C TRP A 57 0.59 -0.72 18.02
N SER A 58 1.85 -0.40 17.77
CA SER A 58 2.46 -0.49 16.45
C SER A 58 2.57 -1.94 15.96
N VAL A 59 2.99 -2.87 16.82
CA VAL A 59 3.05 -4.30 16.50
C VAL A 59 1.65 -4.88 16.28
N LEU A 60 0.70 -4.57 17.17
CA LEU A 60 -0.71 -4.93 16.98
C LEU A 60 -1.26 -4.32 15.70
N GLY A 61 -0.85 -3.10 15.38
CA GLY A 61 -1.16 -2.43 14.13
C GLY A 61 -0.74 -3.23 12.92
N MET A 62 0.53 -3.60 12.84
CA MET A 62 1.05 -4.44 11.77
C MET A 62 0.27 -5.75 11.62
N LEU A 63 0.04 -6.45 12.74
CA LEU A 63 -0.61 -7.76 12.75
C LEU A 63 -2.09 -7.66 12.35
N ILE A 64 -2.85 -6.75 12.95
CA ILE A 64 -4.29 -6.60 12.69
C ILE A 64 -4.52 -6.10 11.27
N ASN A 65 -3.82 -5.04 10.85
CA ASN A 65 -3.99 -4.49 9.50
C ASN A 65 -3.60 -5.54 8.44
N GLY A 66 -2.45 -6.21 8.62
CA GLY A 66 -2.01 -7.27 7.72
C GLY A 66 -2.96 -8.46 7.67
N ALA A 67 -3.40 -8.96 8.82
CA ALA A 67 -4.30 -10.12 8.90
C ALA A 67 -5.68 -9.85 8.30
N VAL A 68 -6.27 -8.69 8.63
CA VAL A 68 -7.60 -8.31 8.11
C VAL A 68 -7.54 -8.14 6.60
N PHE A 69 -6.53 -7.43 6.07
CA PHE A 69 -6.41 -7.23 4.64
C PHE A 69 -6.07 -8.53 3.88
N TRP A 70 -5.24 -9.39 4.47
CA TRP A 70 -4.95 -10.72 3.93
C TRP A 70 -6.19 -11.62 3.89
N LEU A 71 -6.98 -11.63 4.96
CA LEU A 71 -8.24 -12.37 5.01
C LEU A 71 -9.23 -11.86 3.95
N LEU A 72 -9.34 -10.55 3.80
CA LEU A 72 -10.19 -9.92 2.79
C LEU A 72 -9.73 -10.29 1.37
N ARG A 73 -8.42 -10.27 1.10
CA ARG A 73 -7.83 -10.80 -0.14
C ARG A 73 -8.21 -12.26 -0.37
N TRP A 74 -8.04 -13.11 0.64
CA TRP A 74 -8.32 -14.55 0.54
C TRP A 74 -9.80 -14.80 0.22
N LEU A 75 -10.70 -14.14 0.95
CA LEU A 75 -12.15 -14.30 0.80
C LEU A 75 -12.61 -13.82 -0.58
N ILE A 76 -12.14 -12.66 -1.06
CA ILE A 76 -12.47 -12.15 -2.39
C ILE A 76 -11.87 -13.04 -3.50
N SER A 77 -10.64 -13.54 -3.31
CA SER A 77 -10.00 -14.40 -4.30
C SER A 77 -10.70 -15.74 -4.42
N ASN A 78 -11.15 -16.30 -3.29
CA ASN A 78 -11.93 -17.54 -3.27
C ASN A 78 -13.30 -17.35 -3.93
N LEU A 79 -13.99 -16.24 -3.66
CA LEU A 79 -15.28 -15.92 -4.29
C LEU A 79 -15.16 -15.67 -5.81
N LYS A 80 -14.08 -15.03 -6.27
CA LYS A 80 -13.87 -14.74 -7.70
C LYS A 80 -13.23 -15.89 -8.47
N GLY A 81 -12.78 -16.95 -7.79
CA GLY A 81 -12.06 -18.07 -8.40
C GLY A 81 -10.74 -17.67 -9.09
N ARG A 82 -10.22 -16.48 -8.80
CA ARG A 82 -8.98 -15.93 -9.35
C ARG A 82 -8.31 -15.04 -8.33
N GLU A 83 -6.98 -14.94 -8.37
CA GLU A 83 -6.25 -14.03 -7.49
C GLU A 83 -6.70 -12.59 -7.74
N SER A 84 -7.28 -11.98 -6.70
CA SER A 84 -7.91 -10.66 -6.85
C SER A 84 -6.99 -9.50 -6.50
N MET A 85 -5.88 -9.72 -5.76
CA MET A 85 -4.98 -8.68 -5.26
C MET A 85 -3.53 -9.19 -5.13
N GLY A 86 -2.56 -8.31 -5.37
CA GLY A 86 -1.14 -8.59 -5.17
C GLY A 86 -0.77 -8.69 -3.69
N LEU A 87 0.18 -9.56 -3.35
CA LEU A 87 0.70 -9.65 -1.98
C LEU A 87 1.45 -8.38 -1.53
N GLY A 88 1.90 -7.55 -2.47
CA GLY A 88 2.53 -6.27 -2.18
C GLY A 88 1.62 -5.32 -1.40
N ASP A 89 0.34 -5.22 -1.79
CA ASP A 89 -0.62 -4.33 -1.13
C ASP A 89 -0.86 -4.72 0.33
N VAL A 90 -0.91 -6.03 0.61
CA VAL A 90 -1.05 -6.56 1.98
C VAL A 90 0.13 -6.12 2.85
N LYS A 91 1.34 -6.20 2.32
CA LYS A 91 2.56 -5.80 3.02
C LYS A 91 2.57 -4.28 3.26
N LEU A 92 2.17 -3.46 2.28
CA LEU A 92 2.05 -2.01 2.49
C LEU A 92 1.04 -1.65 3.57
N VAL A 93 -0.11 -2.30 3.59
CA VAL A 93 -1.13 -2.07 4.62
C VAL A 93 -0.62 -2.48 6.00
N ALA A 94 0.14 -3.58 6.09
CA ALA A 94 0.80 -3.98 7.33
C ALA A 94 1.84 -2.94 7.79
N VAL A 95 2.65 -2.41 6.86
CA VAL A 95 3.60 -1.32 7.15
C VAL A 95 2.86 -0.07 7.60
N GLY A 96 1.75 0.31 6.95
CA GLY A 96 0.91 1.42 7.40
C GLY A 96 0.39 1.23 8.83
N GLY A 97 0.10 -0.01 9.22
CA GLY A 97 -0.27 -0.39 10.59
C GLY A 97 0.83 -0.12 11.62
N ILE A 98 2.11 -0.25 11.25
CA ILE A 98 3.25 0.09 12.14
C ILE A 98 3.23 1.59 12.46
N TRP A 99 2.97 2.43 11.47
CA TRP A 99 3.06 3.89 11.59
C TRP A 99 1.83 4.53 12.23
N LEU A 100 0.64 4.00 11.92
CA LEU A 100 -0.65 4.62 12.26
C LEU A 100 -1.41 3.83 13.33
N GLY A 101 -0.99 2.59 13.64
CA GLY A 101 -1.64 1.71 14.61
C GLY A 101 -2.73 0.81 14.04
N PRO A 102 -3.48 0.08 14.90
CA PRO A 102 -4.41 -0.98 14.48
C PRO A 102 -5.70 -0.47 13.85
N PHE A 103 -6.10 0.77 14.13
CA PHE A 103 -7.29 1.38 13.55
C PHE A 103 -7.01 2.10 12.22
N ALA A 104 -5.80 1.96 11.67
CA ALA A 104 -5.39 2.62 10.45
C ALA A 104 -6.06 2.08 9.17
N LEU A 105 -6.50 0.81 9.19
CA LEU A 105 -7.00 0.11 8.00
C LEU A 105 -8.04 0.90 7.20
N PRO A 106 -9.13 1.43 7.81
CA PRO A 106 -10.17 2.12 7.05
C PRO A 106 -9.64 3.40 6.41
N TYR A 107 -8.73 4.11 7.07
CA TYR A 107 -8.12 5.33 6.56
C TYR A 107 -7.19 5.05 5.38
N ILE A 108 -6.37 4.00 5.48
CA ILE A 108 -5.47 3.57 4.40
C ILE A 108 -6.30 3.16 3.17
N MET A 109 -7.36 2.37 3.37
CA MET A 109 -8.24 1.94 2.28
C MET A 109 -9.00 3.11 1.65
N ALA A 110 -9.52 4.03 2.47
CA ALA A 110 -10.23 5.21 1.97
C ALA A 110 -9.28 6.12 1.17
N ALA A 111 -8.08 6.41 1.69
CA ALA A 111 -7.09 7.22 1.01
C ALA A 111 -6.65 6.59 -0.32
N GLY A 112 -6.31 5.30 -0.32
CA GLY A 112 -5.95 4.58 -1.55
C GLY A 112 -7.09 4.54 -2.57
N GLY A 113 -8.33 4.32 -2.12
CA GLY A 113 -9.51 4.33 -2.96
C GLY A 113 -9.78 5.70 -3.60
N ILE A 114 -9.74 6.77 -2.81
CA ILE A 114 -9.91 8.14 -3.29
C ILE A 114 -8.82 8.49 -4.30
N LEU A 115 -7.55 8.21 -4.00
CA LEU A 115 -6.43 8.47 -4.92
C LEU A 115 -6.60 7.70 -6.24
N THR A 116 -7.05 6.45 -6.17
CA THR A 116 -7.31 5.62 -7.35
C THR A 116 -8.44 6.20 -8.19
N LEU A 117 -9.55 6.62 -7.56
CA LEU A 117 -10.69 7.23 -8.25
C LEU A 117 -10.33 8.58 -8.88
N LEU A 118 -9.58 9.42 -8.16
CA LEU A 118 -9.09 10.69 -8.70
C LEU A 118 -8.14 10.47 -9.88
N GLY A 119 -7.20 9.55 -9.76
CA GLY A 119 -6.28 9.18 -10.84
C GLY A 119 -7.01 8.65 -12.08
N ALA A 120 -7.97 7.73 -11.89
CA ALA A 120 -8.81 7.21 -12.97
C ALA A 120 -9.68 8.30 -13.61
N GLY A 121 -10.24 9.20 -12.80
CA GLY A 121 -11.02 10.34 -13.26
C GLY A 121 -10.19 11.27 -14.15
N VAL A 122 -9.05 11.77 -13.64
CA VAL A 122 -8.12 12.64 -14.39
C VAL A 122 -7.67 11.95 -15.67
N ALA A 123 -7.27 10.69 -15.60
CA ALA A 123 -6.81 9.97 -16.77
C ALA A 123 -7.93 9.76 -17.81
N THR A 124 -9.18 9.55 -17.37
CA THR A 124 -10.36 9.49 -18.26
C THR A 124 -10.65 10.84 -18.89
N PHE A 125 -10.51 11.95 -18.16
CA PHE A 125 -10.67 13.31 -18.70
C PHE A 125 -9.61 13.62 -19.76
N VAL A 126 -8.35 13.22 -19.54
CA VAL A 126 -7.25 13.47 -20.49
C VAL A 126 -7.35 12.57 -21.72
N THR A 127 -7.75 11.31 -21.57
CA THR A 127 -7.78 10.33 -22.68
C THR A 127 -9.13 10.23 -23.39
N GLY A 128 -10.21 10.76 -22.81
CA GLY A 128 -11.57 10.67 -23.33
C GLY A 128 -12.16 9.25 -23.33
N LYS A 129 -11.44 8.26 -22.77
CA LYS A 129 -11.88 6.86 -22.70
C LYS A 129 -12.01 6.42 -21.25
N PRO A 130 -13.08 5.69 -20.87
CA PRO A 130 -13.19 5.14 -19.54
C PRO A 130 -12.04 4.16 -19.30
N ILE A 131 -11.16 4.55 -18.39
CA ILE A 131 -10.05 3.72 -17.96
C ILE A 131 -10.61 2.63 -17.05
N THR A 132 -10.68 1.41 -17.57
CA THR A 132 -11.00 0.25 -16.74
C THR A 132 -9.74 -0.21 -16.00
N PRO A 133 -9.85 -0.71 -14.76
CA PRO A 133 -8.70 -1.26 -14.02
C PRO A 133 -7.96 -2.36 -14.80
N TYR A 134 -8.71 -3.11 -15.62
CA TYR A 134 -8.15 -4.12 -16.52
C TYR A 134 -7.57 -3.53 -17.81
N GLY A 135 -8.05 -2.38 -18.30
CA GLY A 135 -7.59 -1.77 -19.55
C GLY A 135 -6.22 -1.08 -19.45
N LEU A 136 -5.91 -0.46 -18.31
CA LEU A 136 -4.56 0.07 -18.03
C LEU A 136 -3.54 -1.05 -17.76
N ALA A 137 -3.99 -2.13 -17.12
CA ALA A 137 -3.14 -3.26 -16.75
C ALA A 137 -3.10 -4.36 -17.82
N ALA A 138 -3.92 -4.29 -18.89
CA ALA A 138 -3.97 -5.30 -19.96
C ALA A 138 -2.61 -5.62 -20.61
N PRO A 139 -1.72 -4.64 -20.86
CA PRO A 139 -0.38 -4.94 -21.36
C PRO A 139 0.47 -5.71 -20.32
N TYR A 140 0.30 -5.38 -19.03
CA TYR A 140 1.10 -5.91 -17.92
C TYR A 140 0.67 -7.30 -17.44
N TYR A 141 -0.64 -7.58 -17.35
CA TYR A 141 -1.17 -8.92 -17.02
C TYR A 141 -0.76 -9.96 -18.08
N THR A 142 -0.64 -9.54 -19.34
CA THR A 142 -0.19 -10.42 -20.43
C THR A 142 1.30 -10.77 -20.30
N TYR A 143 2.11 -9.89 -19.71
CA TYR A 143 3.55 -10.07 -19.53
C TYR A 143 3.87 -10.99 -18.33
N GLN A 144 3.21 -10.80 -17.17
CA GLN A 144 3.43 -11.67 -16.00
C GLN A 144 2.98 -13.11 -16.25
N ARG A 145 1.91 -13.33 -17.01
CA ARG A 145 1.45 -14.69 -17.36
C ARG A 145 2.47 -15.44 -18.22
N LYS A 146 3.32 -14.74 -18.99
CA LYS A 146 4.37 -15.36 -19.82
C LYS A 146 5.60 -15.76 -19.01
N LEU A 147 5.98 -14.97 -18.00
CA LEU A 147 7.13 -15.25 -17.13
C LEU A 147 6.92 -16.47 -16.23
N TRP A 148 5.69 -16.74 -15.79
CA TRP A 148 5.35 -17.92 -14.97
C TRP A 148 5.39 -19.25 -15.72
N TYR A 149 5.32 -19.26 -17.06
CA TYR A 149 5.48 -20.49 -17.87
C TYR A 149 6.93 -20.71 -18.32
N LEU A 150 7.83 -19.76 -18.04
CA LEU A 150 9.24 -19.79 -18.46
C LEU A 150 10.20 -20.04 -17.28
N LEU A 151 9.65 -20.32 -16.09
CA LEU A 151 10.34 -20.79 -14.88
C LEU A 151 9.72 -22.11 -14.45
#